data_AF-A0AAI8GBS1-F1
#
_entry.id   AF-A0AAI8GBS1-F1
#
_cell.length_a   1.000
_cell.length_b   1.000
_cell.length_c   1.000
_cell.angle_alpha   90.00
_cell.angle_beta   90.00
_cell.angle_gamma   90.00
#
_symmetry.space_group_name_H-M   'P 1'
#
loop_
_entity.id
_entity.type
_entity.pdbx_description
1 polymer ?
#
loop_
_entity_poly.entity_id
_entity_poly.type
_entity_poly.pdbx_seq_one_letter_code
_entity_poly.pdbx_strand_id
1 'polypeptide(L)'
;MKLITIKETSNPSILKFEFSYFICPNQSFEFKNVDECADSPLAKQLFYLPFVKTVYISGNFIAIEKFSIVEWNDVKHDVAEQLENYVNAGGSVIIEKEIKKIAVTVYAESTPNPSVMKFVASRMLTKQIVECKNIDETTASPLAKALFSFPYVKEVFIDENYVSITKYTVSEWQEVTNELRTFIKEFIEKGNIAVDETKITVLQQQEKQQISNFDNLDSTSQKIINIIEEYIKPAVASDGGNILFDSYTEEDKKVKVVLQGACSGCPSSTFTLKNGIENMLKEMLHDQEITVEALNG
;
A
#
# COMPACT_ATOMS: atom_id res chain seq x y z
N MET A 1 33.37 -35.97 3.32
CA MET A 1 32.10 -36.51 2.77
C MET A 1 31.71 -35.55 1.66
N LYS A 2 31.50 -36.01 0.43
CA LYS A 2 31.33 -35.09 -0.73
C LYS A 2 30.01 -34.33 -0.57
N LEU A 3 30.06 -33.01 -0.39
CA LEU A 3 28.86 -32.20 -0.09
C LEU A 3 28.04 -31.87 -1.33
N ILE A 4 28.64 -31.99 -2.52
CA ILE A 4 28.04 -31.63 -3.81
C ILE A 4 28.01 -32.82 -4.76
N THR A 5 26.83 -33.08 -5.35
CA THR A 5 26.60 -34.04 -6.42
C THR A 5 26.37 -33.29 -7.74
N ILE A 6 27.15 -33.62 -8.77
CA ILE A 6 27.00 -33.03 -10.10
C ILE A 6 25.94 -33.81 -10.87
N LYS A 7 24.94 -33.12 -11.44
CA LYS A 7 23.88 -33.68 -12.27
C LYS A 7 23.83 -32.97 -13.62
N GLU A 8 23.75 -33.76 -14.68
CA GLU A 8 23.51 -33.27 -16.03
C GLU A 8 22.06 -32.80 -16.17
N THR A 9 21.83 -31.85 -17.06
CA THR A 9 20.50 -31.36 -17.40
C THR A 9 20.16 -31.72 -18.85
N SER A 10 18.91 -31.50 -19.26
CA SER A 10 18.51 -31.66 -20.67
C SER A 10 19.20 -30.65 -21.60
N ASN A 11 19.79 -29.59 -21.07
CA ASN A 11 20.60 -28.63 -21.82
C ASN A 11 22.10 -28.91 -21.58
N PRO A 12 22.89 -29.30 -22.59
CA PRO A 12 24.30 -29.61 -22.42
C PRO A 12 25.16 -28.41 -21.99
N SER A 13 24.68 -27.18 -22.19
CA SER A 13 25.35 -25.96 -21.70
C SER A 13 25.12 -25.72 -20.21
N ILE A 14 24.17 -26.42 -19.57
CA ILE A 14 23.80 -26.21 -18.17
C ILE A 14 24.17 -27.45 -17.34
N LEU A 15 24.93 -27.23 -16.27
CA LEU A 15 25.27 -28.26 -15.30
C LEU A 15 24.73 -27.89 -13.91
N LYS A 16 24.17 -28.87 -13.21
CA LYS A 16 23.56 -28.71 -11.89
C LYS A 16 24.51 -29.25 -10.81
N PHE A 17 24.77 -28.44 -9.80
CA PHE A 17 25.55 -28.76 -8.61
C PHE A 17 24.60 -28.82 -7.41
N GLU A 18 24.30 -30.04 -6.94
CA GLU A 18 23.30 -30.29 -5.91
C GLU A 18 23.96 -30.57 -4.55
N PHE A 19 23.62 -29.75 -3.56
CA PHE A 19 24.08 -29.84 -2.19
C PHE A 19 23.24 -30.85 -1.41
N SER A 20 23.84 -31.48 -0.40
CA SER A 20 23.15 -32.41 0.51
C SER A 20 22.17 -31.72 1.49
N TYR A 21 22.11 -30.39 1.49
CA TYR A 21 21.23 -29.57 2.33
C TYR A 21 20.70 -28.38 1.52
N PHE A 22 19.63 -27.75 2.00
CA PHE A 22 19.06 -26.56 1.37
C PHE A 22 19.98 -25.35 1.56
N ILE A 23 20.35 -24.73 0.45
CA ILE A 23 21.17 -23.50 0.39
C ILE A 23 20.30 -22.25 0.19
N CYS A 24 19.08 -22.43 -0.32
CA CYS A 24 18.13 -21.37 -0.63
C CYS A 24 16.69 -21.91 -0.49
N PRO A 25 16.19 -22.09 0.75
CA PRO A 25 14.84 -22.60 0.97
C PRO A 25 13.78 -21.60 0.48
N ASN A 26 12.80 -22.09 -0.30
CA ASN A 26 11.60 -21.34 -0.74
C ASN A 26 11.85 -20.14 -1.67
N GLN A 27 13.06 -19.95 -2.21
CA GLN A 27 13.37 -18.88 -3.16
C GLN A 27 14.17 -19.44 -4.35
N SER A 28 14.16 -18.71 -5.46
CA SER A 28 14.93 -19.04 -6.65
C SER A 28 15.45 -17.75 -7.26
N PHE A 29 16.73 -17.74 -7.56
CA PHE A 29 17.44 -16.58 -8.08
C PHE A 29 18.08 -16.93 -9.43
N GLU A 30 18.01 -16.01 -10.37
CA GLU A 30 18.72 -16.05 -11.65
C GLU A 30 19.58 -14.79 -11.74
N PHE A 31 20.86 -14.98 -12.03
CA PHE A 31 21.81 -13.90 -12.23
C PHE A 31 22.43 -14.06 -13.62
N LYS A 32 22.48 -12.98 -14.40
CA LYS A 32 23.02 -12.97 -15.77
C LYS A 32 24.36 -12.25 -15.89
N ASN A 33 24.75 -11.48 -14.88
CA ASN A 33 26.01 -10.73 -14.85
C ASN A 33 26.40 -10.37 -13.41
N VAL A 34 27.61 -9.82 -13.25
CA VAL A 34 28.19 -9.40 -11.97
C VAL A 34 27.35 -8.30 -11.28
N ASP A 35 26.72 -7.41 -12.04
CA ASP A 35 25.97 -6.27 -11.50
C ASP A 35 24.67 -6.70 -10.82
N GLU A 36 24.07 -7.81 -11.27
CA GLU A 36 22.89 -8.43 -10.67
C GLU A 36 23.21 -9.21 -9.38
N CYS A 37 24.48 -9.54 -9.12
CA CYS A 37 24.92 -10.38 -8.01
C CYS A 37 25.05 -9.65 -6.66
N ALA A 38 24.42 -8.48 -6.50
CA ALA A 38 24.45 -7.72 -5.24
C ALA A 38 24.00 -8.57 -4.03
N ASP A 39 23.04 -9.46 -4.27
CA ASP A 39 22.41 -10.29 -3.25
C ASP A 39 23.03 -11.71 -3.16
N SER A 40 24.10 -12.00 -3.92
CA SER A 40 24.81 -13.29 -3.86
C SER A 40 26.30 -13.11 -4.13
N PRO A 41 27.14 -13.07 -3.07
CA PRO A 41 28.59 -13.05 -3.23
C PRO A 41 29.12 -14.32 -3.91
N LEU A 42 28.45 -15.46 -3.74
CA LEU A 42 28.77 -16.70 -4.45
C LEU A 42 28.53 -16.56 -5.96
N ALA A 43 27.37 -16.04 -6.39
CA ALA A 43 27.11 -15.80 -7.80
C ALA A 43 28.12 -14.80 -8.38
N LYS A 44 28.46 -13.75 -7.63
CA LYS A 44 29.51 -12.80 -8.01
C LYS A 44 30.86 -13.50 -8.24
N GLN A 45 31.22 -14.44 -7.36
CA GLN A 45 32.45 -15.22 -7.50
C GLN A 45 32.43 -16.11 -8.75
N LEU A 46 31.31 -16.78 -9.02
CA LEU A 46 31.15 -17.63 -10.19
C LEU A 46 31.29 -16.85 -11.51
N PHE A 47 30.86 -15.59 -11.55
CA PHE A 47 31.04 -14.74 -12.74
C PHE A 47 32.50 -14.29 -12.99
N TYR A 48 33.44 -14.50 -12.07
CA TYR A 48 34.87 -14.34 -12.39
C TYR A 48 35.40 -15.48 -13.26
N LEU A 49 34.67 -16.59 -13.37
CA LEU A 49 34.97 -17.63 -14.33
C LEU A 49 34.51 -17.16 -15.73
N PRO A 50 35.43 -16.99 -16.70
CA PRO A 50 35.15 -16.30 -17.96
C PRO A 50 34.14 -17.02 -18.86
N PHE A 51 33.85 -18.29 -18.55
CA PHE A 51 32.90 -19.10 -19.29
C PHE A 51 31.48 -19.08 -18.69
N VAL A 52 31.26 -18.47 -17.53
CA VAL A 52 29.93 -18.47 -16.89
C VAL A 52 29.03 -17.42 -17.55
N LYS A 53 27.89 -17.89 -18.08
CA LYS A 53 26.88 -17.07 -18.74
C LYS A 53 25.73 -16.72 -17.81
N THR A 54 25.24 -17.68 -17.03
CA THR A 54 24.09 -17.49 -16.13
C THR A 54 24.20 -18.42 -14.93
N VAL A 55 23.83 -17.94 -13.75
CA VAL A 55 23.84 -18.70 -12.51
C VAL A 55 22.42 -18.74 -11.95
N TYR A 56 21.93 -19.94 -11.70
CA TYR A 56 20.64 -20.22 -11.06
C TYR A 56 20.88 -20.79 -9.68
N ILE A 57 20.25 -20.23 -8.65
CA ILE A 57 20.33 -20.72 -7.27
C ILE A 57 18.91 -21.03 -6.80
N SER A 58 18.64 -22.27 -6.41
CA SER A 58 17.30 -22.69 -5.98
C SER A 58 17.35 -23.89 -5.07
N GLY A 59 16.58 -23.87 -3.98
CA GLY A 59 16.44 -25.00 -3.07
C GLY A 59 17.78 -25.50 -2.55
N ASN A 60 18.20 -26.68 -3.00
CA ASN A 60 19.46 -27.31 -2.64
C ASN A 60 20.48 -27.35 -3.79
N PHE A 61 20.35 -26.54 -4.84
CA PHE A 61 21.27 -26.62 -5.98
C PHE A 61 21.62 -25.27 -6.61
N ILE A 62 22.76 -25.28 -7.28
CA ILE A 62 23.20 -24.21 -8.17
C ILE A 62 23.30 -24.79 -9.58
N ALA A 63 22.64 -24.20 -10.55
CA ALA A 63 22.83 -24.55 -11.96
C ALA A 63 23.58 -23.43 -12.67
N ILE A 64 24.57 -23.79 -13.46
CA ILE A 64 25.42 -22.83 -14.17
C ILE A 64 25.27 -23.10 -15.66
N GLU A 65 24.92 -22.07 -16.42
CA GLU A 65 25.01 -22.07 -17.87
C GLU A 65 26.39 -21.55 -18.29
N LYS A 66 27.10 -22.29 -19.16
CA LYS A 66 28.37 -21.85 -19.73
C LYS A 66 28.22 -21.28 -21.14
N PHE A 67 29.12 -20.38 -21.53
CA PHE A 67 29.42 -20.09 -22.92
C PHE A 67 30.07 -21.31 -23.59
N SER A 68 29.90 -21.43 -24.92
CA SER A 68 30.47 -22.52 -25.74
C SER A 68 31.98 -22.39 -25.97
N ILE A 69 32.73 -21.90 -24.98
CA ILE A 69 34.19 -21.70 -25.05
C ILE A 69 34.97 -22.74 -24.23
N VAL A 70 34.28 -23.57 -23.44
CA VAL A 70 34.86 -24.63 -22.60
C VAL A 70 33.94 -25.83 -22.55
N GLU A 71 34.45 -27.03 -22.27
CA GLU A 71 33.65 -28.22 -22.02
C GLU A 71 33.48 -28.49 -20.52
N TRP A 72 32.29 -28.96 -20.11
CA TRP A 72 32.01 -29.21 -18.69
C TRP A 72 32.93 -30.28 -18.10
N ASN A 73 33.37 -31.25 -18.89
CA ASN A 73 34.29 -32.30 -18.44
C ASN A 73 35.63 -31.75 -17.95
N ASP A 74 36.05 -30.59 -18.45
CA ASP A 74 37.34 -29.98 -18.11
C ASP A 74 37.27 -29.16 -16.82
N VAL A 75 36.09 -28.62 -16.48
CA VAL A 75 35.95 -27.62 -15.39
C VAL A 75 34.97 -28.01 -14.28
N LYS A 76 34.13 -29.04 -14.47
CA LYS A 76 33.06 -29.37 -13.51
C LYS A 76 33.57 -29.74 -12.11
N HIS A 77 34.75 -30.35 -12.01
CA HIS A 77 35.32 -30.74 -10.72
C HIS A 77 35.89 -29.55 -9.97
N ASP A 78 36.60 -28.65 -10.66
CA ASP A 78 37.13 -27.42 -10.09
C ASP A 78 36.01 -26.49 -9.60
N VAL A 79 34.93 -26.37 -10.38
CA VAL A 79 33.74 -25.59 -9.98
C VAL A 79 33.09 -26.20 -8.74
N ALA A 80 32.92 -27.52 -8.70
CA ALA A 80 32.36 -28.19 -7.52
C ALA A 80 33.24 -28.00 -6.28
N GLU A 81 34.56 -28.07 -6.41
CA GLU A 81 35.51 -27.82 -5.32
C GLU A 81 35.46 -26.37 -4.84
N GLN A 82 35.38 -25.38 -5.75
CA GLN A 82 35.22 -23.98 -5.38
C GLN A 82 33.93 -23.73 -4.61
N LEU A 83 32.82 -24.31 -5.04
CA LEU A 83 31.53 -24.22 -4.34
C LEU A 83 31.61 -24.86 -2.94
N GLU A 84 32.22 -26.04 -2.84
CA GLU A 84 32.38 -26.75 -1.56
C GLU A 84 33.28 -25.95 -0.59
N ASN A 85 34.40 -25.43 -1.06
CA ASN A 85 35.31 -24.61 -0.27
C ASN A 85 34.65 -23.31 0.20
N TYR A 86 33.90 -22.64 -0.67
CA TYR A 86 33.19 -21.41 -0.34
C TYR A 86 32.21 -21.62 0.81
N VAL A 87 31.38 -22.66 0.72
CA VAL A 87 30.36 -22.89 1.76
C VAL A 87 30.98 -23.46 3.04
N ASN A 88 32.01 -24.32 2.96
CA ASN A 88 32.73 -24.81 4.13
C ASN A 88 33.47 -23.70 4.89
N ALA A 89 33.90 -22.64 4.20
CA ALA A 89 34.45 -21.44 4.81
C ALA A 89 33.39 -20.53 5.47
N GLY A 90 32.11 -20.91 5.43
CA GLY A 90 31.00 -20.13 5.97
C GLY A 90 30.52 -19.01 5.04
N GLY A 91 30.84 -19.08 3.74
CA GLY A 91 30.40 -18.09 2.76
C GLY A 91 28.89 -18.11 2.55
N SER A 92 28.25 -16.94 2.56
CA SER A 92 26.81 -16.78 2.35
C SER A 92 26.46 -16.97 0.87
N VAL A 93 25.62 -17.97 0.56
CA VAL A 93 25.15 -18.26 -0.80
C VAL A 93 24.22 -17.16 -1.32
N ILE A 94 23.30 -16.69 -0.47
CA ILE A 94 22.44 -15.52 -0.69
C ILE A 94 22.61 -14.62 0.53
N ILE A 95 22.81 -13.32 0.31
CA ILE A 95 22.62 -12.32 1.36
C ILE A 95 21.13 -12.01 1.33
N GLU A 96 20.38 -12.55 2.30
CA GLU A 96 19.02 -12.08 2.52
C GLU A 96 19.09 -10.58 2.77
N LYS A 97 18.54 -9.77 1.86
CA LYS A 97 18.15 -8.41 2.22
C LYS A 97 17.13 -8.57 3.32
N GLU A 98 17.55 -8.41 4.57
CA GLU A 98 16.63 -8.04 5.62
C GLU A 98 15.92 -6.78 5.12
N ILE A 99 14.69 -6.95 4.63
CA ILE A 99 13.79 -5.83 4.43
C ILE A 99 13.69 -5.25 5.84
N LYS A 100 14.41 -4.15 6.09
CA LYS A 100 14.36 -3.46 7.38
C LYS A 100 12.90 -3.15 7.64
N LYS A 101 12.26 -3.99 8.46
CA LYS A 101 10.84 -3.89 8.72
C LYS A 101 10.59 -2.51 9.28
N ILE A 102 9.69 -1.78 8.64
CA ILE A 102 9.33 -0.46 9.10
C ILE A 102 8.61 -0.63 10.43
N ALA A 103 9.17 -0.08 11.51
CA ALA A 103 8.48 -0.06 12.79
C ALA A 103 7.18 0.77 12.66
N VAL A 104 6.04 0.12 12.85
CA VAL A 104 4.71 0.71 12.76
C VAL A 104 3.77 0.02 13.73
N THR A 105 2.90 0.79 14.36
CA THR A 105 1.72 0.25 15.06
C THR A 105 0.47 0.62 14.30
N VAL A 106 -0.52 -0.27 14.33
CA VAL A 106 -1.85 -0.03 13.78
C VAL A 106 -2.87 -0.48 14.82
N TYR A 107 -3.84 0.39 15.11
CA TYR A 107 -4.94 0.12 16.02
C TYR A 107 -6.26 0.55 15.37
N ALA A 108 -7.38 0.01 15.86
CA ALA A 108 -8.70 0.26 15.31
C ALA A 108 -9.52 1.13 16.27
N GLU A 109 -10.27 2.07 15.72
CA GLU A 109 -11.20 2.98 16.41
C GLU A 109 -12.59 2.83 15.78
N SER A 110 -13.61 2.69 16.62
CA SER A 110 -15.00 2.72 16.17
C SER A 110 -15.37 4.12 15.70
N THR A 111 -16.16 4.22 14.63
CA THR A 111 -16.73 5.48 14.16
C THR A 111 -18.21 5.59 14.58
N PRO A 112 -18.82 6.78 14.53
CA PRO A 112 -20.28 6.91 14.68
C PRO A 112 -21.09 6.17 13.60
N ASN A 113 -20.46 5.77 12.49
CA ASN A 113 -21.07 4.95 11.46
C ASN A 113 -20.80 3.47 11.72
N PRO A 114 -21.82 2.65 12.05
CA PRO A 114 -21.61 1.24 12.41
C PRO A 114 -21.09 0.39 11.25
N SER A 115 -21.20 0.88 10.01
CA SER A 115 -20.67 0.19 8.83
C SER A 115 -19.20 0.52 8.57
N VAL A 116 -18.58 1.42 9.35
CA VAL A 116 -17.23 1.93 9.12
C VAL A 116 -16.36 1.78 10.36
N MET A 117 -15.15 1.25 10.15
CA MET A 117 -14.10 1.16 11.17
C MET A 117 -12.89 1.95 10.71
N LYS A 118 -12.30 2.73 11.61
CA LYS A 118 -11.09 3.52 11.36
C LYS A 118 -9.87 2.75 11.86
N PHE A 119 -8.85 2.63 11.03
CA PHE A 119 -7.58 1.99 11.37
C PHE A 119 -6.47 3.03 11.33
N VAL A 120 -5.91 3.36 12.50
CA VAL A 120 -4.92 4.42 12.64
C VAL A 120 -3.53 3.81 12.73
N ALA A 121 -2.63 4.28 11.87
CA ALA A 121 -1.22 3.90 11.87
C ALA A 121 -0.36 4.95 12.59
N SER A 122 0.75 4.52 13.18
CA SER A 122 1.74 5.43 13.79
C SER A 122 2.58 6.22 12.76
N ARG A 123 2.23 6.12 11.47
CA ARG A 123 2.94 6.75 10.36
C ARG A 123 1.94 7.29 9.35
N MET A 124 2.30 8.41 8.74
CA MET A 124 1.53 8.99 7.63
C MET A 124 1.51 8.01 6.44
N LEU A 125 0.30 7.79 5.91
CA LEU A 125 -0.01 6.95 4.76
C LEU A 125 -0.10 7.79 3.46
N THR A 126 -0.63 9.00 3.55
CA THR A 126 -0.84 9.90 2.41
C THR A 126 -0.89 11.36 2.87
N LYS A 127 -0.56 12.30 1.99
CA LYS A 127 -0.81 13.75 2.20
C LYS A 127 -2.10 14.23 1.53
N GLN A 128 -2.70 13.38 0.71
CA GLN A 128 -3.87 13.70 -0.10
C GLN A 128 -4.94 12.65 0.16
N ILE A 129 -6.17 13.11 0.28
CA ILE A 129 -7.31 12.25 0.54
C ILE A 129 -7.53 11.33 -0.66
N VAL A 130 -7.74 10.05 -0.37
CA VAL A 130 -8.07 9.03 -1.37
C VAL A 130 -9.27 8.24 -0.90
N GLU A 131 -10.35 8.31 -1.68
CA GLU A 131 -11.55 7.49 -1.51
C GLU A 131 -11.70 6.55 -2.72
N CYS A 132 -11.97 5.28 -2.44
CA CYS A 132 -12.21 4.25 -3.43
C CYS A 132 -13.48 3.48 -3.06
N LYS A 133 -14.49 3.52 -3.91
CA LYS A 133 -15.79 2.83 -3.72
C LYS A 133 -15.85 1.45 -4.36
N ASN A 134 -14.88 1.14 -5.19
CA ASN A 134 -14.74 -0.13 -5.87
C ASN A 134 -13.27 -0.34 -6.26
N ILE A 135 -12.97 -1.55 -6.73
CA ILE A 135 -11.62 -1.96 -7.10
C ILE A 135 -11.04 -1.15 -8.28
N ASP A 136 -11.88 -0.63 -9.18
CA ASP A 136 -11.42 0.09 -10.38
C ASP A 136 -10.88 1.49 -10.03
N GLU A 137 -11.34 2.07 -8.92
CA GLU A 137 -10.88 3.36 -8.39
C GLU A 137 -9.54 3.28 -7.63
N THR A 138 -8.97 2.07 -7.47
CA THR A 138 -7.77 1.83 -6.64
C THR A 138 -6.44 2.14 -7.33
N THR A 139 -6.46 2.76 -8.51
CA THR A 139 -5.26 3.02 -9.32
C THR A 139 -4.18 3.79 -8.55
N ALA A 140 -4.60 4.73 -7.69
CA ALA A 140 -3.71 5.52 -6.85
C ALA A 140 -3.30 4.83 -5.55
N SER A 141 -3.98 3.77 -5.11
CA SER A 141 -3.73 3.15 -3.80
C SER A 141 -3.54 1.63 -3.91
N PRO A 142 -2.27 1.17 -3.89
CA PRO A 142 -1.97 -0.26 -3.76
C PRO A 142 -2.54 -0.86 -2.46
N LEU A 143 -2.62 -0.08 -1.38
CA LEU A 143 -3.25 -0.51 -0.12
C LEU A 143 -4.76 -0.76 -0.31
N ALA A 144 -5.50 0.21 -0.89
CA ALA A 144 -6.92 0.05 -1.17
C ALA A 144 -7.16 -1.14 -2.09
N LYS A 145 -6.39 -1.28 -3.18
CA LYS A 145 -6.47 -2.42 -4.10
C LYS A 145 -6.36 -3.76 -3.38
N ALA A 146 -5.43 -3.87 -2.44
CA ALA A 146 -5.24 -5.08 -1.68
C ALA A 146 -6.35 -5.30 -0.63
N LEU A 147 -6.88 -4.23 -0.02
CA LEU A 147 -8.03 -4.29 0.87
C LEU A 147 -9.33 -4.76 0.16
N PHE A 148 -9.51 -4.43 -1.11
CA PHE A 148 -10.64 -4.95 -1.90
C PHE A 148 -10.56 -6.46 -2.19
N SER A 149 -9.46 -7.13 -1.85
CA SER A 149 -9.41 -8.61 -1.91
C SER A 149 -10.23 -9.28 -0.80
N PHE A 150 -10.55 -8.54 0.27
CA PHE A 150 -11.42 -9.03 1.33
C PHE A 150 -12.89 -8.86 0.91
N PRO A 151 -13.69 -9.94 0.87
CA PRO A 151 -15.03 -9.94 0.24
C PRO A 151 -16.05 -9.06 0.98
N TYR A 152 -15.76 -8.68 2.22
CA TYR A 152 -16.60 -7.83 3.06
C TYR A 152 -16.26 -6.34 2.95
N VAL A 153 -15.16 -5.96 2.28
CA VAL A 153 -14.77 -4.56 2.10
C VAL A 153 -15.57 -3.95 0.95
N LYS A 154 -16.32 -2.89 1.26
CA LYS A 154 -17.18 -2.17 0.32
C LYS A 154 -16.50 -0.89 -0.20
N GLU A 155 -15.82 -0.16 0.67
CA GLU A 155 -15.21 1.13 0.36
C GLU A 155 -14.00 1.35 1.26
N VAL A 156 -13.00 2.05 0.73
CA VAL A 156 -11.76 2.38 1.44
C VAL A 156 -11.51 3.87 1.29
N PHE A 157 -11.40 4.54 2.42
CA PHE A 157 -11.03 5.95 2.53
C PHE A 157 -9.68 6.05 3.27
N ILE A 158 -8.74 6.82 2.73
CA ILE A 158 -7.38 6.96 3.27
C ILE A 158 -7.07 8.45 3.37
N ASP A 159 -6.68 8.88 4.57
CA ASP A 159 -6.25 10.24 4.83
C ASP A 159 -5.21 10.25 5.95
N GLU A 160 -4.30 11.22 5.90
CA GLU A 160 -3.16 11.38 6.81
C GLU A 160 -2.49 10.05 7.20
N ASN A 161 -2.74 9.56 8.41
CA ASN A 161 -2.19 8.34 8.98
C ASN A 161 -3.23 7.23 9.22
N TYR A 162 -4.45 7.34 8.69
CA TYR A 162 -5.52 6.38 8.94
C TYR A 162 -6.21 5.89 7.66
N VAL A 163 -6.89 4.75 7.80
CA VAL A 163 -7.73 4.15 6.78
C VAL A 163 -9.10 3.87 7.39
N SER A 164 -10.15 4.45 6.81
CA SER A 164 -11.53 4.10 7.14
C SER A 164 -12.03 3.07 6.14
N ILE A 165 -12.52 1.94 6.65
CA ILE A 165 -13.01 0.84 5.82
C ILE A 165 -14.51 0.71 6.06
N THR A 166 -15.29 0.82 4.99
CA THR A 166 -16.73 0.52 5.01
C THR A 166 -16.93 -0.94 4.66
N LYS A 167 -17.71 -1.67 5.44
CA LYS A 167 -18.05 -3.08 5.18
C LYS A 167 -19.42 -3.26 4.54
N TYR A 168 -19.62 -4.38 3.85
CA TYR A 168 -20.96 -4.89 3.55
C TYR A 168 -21.64 -5.39 4.83
N THR A 169 -22.97 -5.47 4.82
CA THR A 169 -23.78 -5.89 5.98
C THR A 169 -23.68 -7.38 6.31
N VAL A 170 -22.94 -8.16 5.53
CA VAL A 170 -22.81 -9.62 5.66
C VAL A 170 -21.76 -10.06 6.69
N SER A 171 -21.02 -9.12 7.30
CA SER A 171 -19.95 -9.41 8.26
C SER A 171 -20.02 -8.47 9.44
N GLU A 172 -19.54 -8.89 10.60
CA GLU A 172 -19.47 -8.05 11.80
C GLU A 172 -18.05 -7.60 12.11
N TRP A 173 -17.89 -6.38 12.65
CA TRP A 173 -16.58 -5.81 12.91
C TRP A 173 -15.77 -6.64 13.91
N GLN A 174 -16.44 -7.25 14.89
CA GLN A 174 -15.82 -8.11 15.89
C GLN A 174 -15.07 -9.30 15.25
N GLU A 175 -15.49 -9.74 14.07
CA GLU A 175 -14.91 -10.88 13.35
C GLU A 175 -13.73 -10.46 12.46
N VAL A 176 -13.84 -9.31 11.79
CA VAL A 176 -12.90 -8.90 10.73
C VAL A 176 -11.84 -7.88 11.17
N THR A 177 -12.03 -7.21 12.31
CA THR A 177 -11.14 -6.10 12.73
C THR A 177 -9.68 -6.54 12.91
N ASN A 178 -9.44 -7.70 13.52
CA ASN A 178 -8.08 -8.17 13.76
C ASN A 178 -7.36 -8.58 12.48
N GLU A 179 -8.08 -9.16 11.53
CA GLU A 179 -7.56 -9.54 10.21
C GLU A 179 -7.09 -8.30 9.45
N LEU A 180 -7.97 -7.32 9.28
CA LEU A 180 -7.67 -6.06 8.60
C LEU A 180 -6.54 -5.29 9.28
N ARG A 181 -6.56 -5.18 10.61
CA ARG A 181 -5.50 -4.50 11.38
C ARG A 181 -4.14 -5.15 11.15
N THR A 182 -4.09 -6.48 11.17
CA THR A 182 -2.85 -7.24 10.95
C THR A 182 -2.37 -7.05 9.51
N PHE A 183 -3.29 -7.13 8.55
CA PHE A 183 -3.00 -6.92 7.14
C PHE A 183 -2.41 -5.53 6.86
N ILE A 184 -3.06 -4.45 7.33
CA ILE A 184 -2.59 -3.07 7.13
C ILE A 184 -1.22 -2.89 7.77
N LYS A 185 -1.03 -3.42 8.99
CA LYS A 185 0.26 -3.37 9.69
C LYS A 185 1.35 -4.04 8.86
N GLU A 186 1.15 -5.29 8.42
CA GLU A 186 2.13 -6.03 7.63
C GLU A 186 2.42 -5.39 6.28
N PHE A 187 1.41 -4.80 5.65
CA PHE A 187 1.56 -4.08 4.40
C PHE A 187 2.55 -2.93 4.56
N ILE A 188 2.41 -2.15 5.63
CA ILE A 188 3.30 -1.02 5.94
C ILE A 188 4.69 -1.51 6.41
N GLU A 189 4.75 -2.56 7.25
CA GLU A 189 6.02 -3.13 7.73
C GLU A 189 6.93 -3.59 6.59
N LYS A 190 6.35 -4.09 5.48
CA LYS A 190 7.06 -4.49 4.26
C LYS A 190 7.58 -3.32 3.42
N GLY A 191 7.24 -2.08 3.79
CA GLY A 191 7.63 -0.87 3.05
C GLY A 191 6.81 -0.62 1.79
N ASN A 192 5.64 -1.25 1.67
CA ASN A 192 4.75 -0.98 0.55
C ASN A 192 4.19 0.45 0.64
N ILE A 193 4.02 1.08 -0.53
CA ILE A 193 3.41 2.40 -0.64
C ILE A 193 1.89 2.28 -0.49
N ALA A 194 1.32 3.01 0.47
CA ALA A 194 -0.13 3.01 0.70
C ALA A 194 -0.89 3.76 -0.42
N VAL A 195 -0.40 4.95 -0.78
CA VAL A 195 -0.93 5.80 -1.84
C VAL A 195 0.23 6.32 -2.71
N ASP A 196 0.11 6.12 -4.02
CA ASP A 196 0.94 6.74 -5.03
C ASP A 196 0.30 8.08 -5.46
N GLU A 197 0.76 9.16 -4.83
CA GLU A 197 0.21 10.50 -5.03
C GLU A 197 0.27 10.99 -6.49
N THR A 198 1.13 10.40 -7.33
CA THR A 198 1.24 10.76 -8.76
C THR A 198 0.08 10.25 -9.61
N LYS A 199 -0.70 9.29 -9.09
CA LYS A 199 -1.79 8.62 -9.81
C LYS A 199 -3.18 8.98 -9.29
N ILE A 200 -3.26 9.90 -8.34
CA ILE A 200 -4.52 10.46 -7.84
C ILE A 200 -5.30 11.08 -9.01
N THR A 201 -6.53 10.61 -9.23
CA THR A 201 -7.33 10.93 -10.41
C THR A 201 -7.93 12.34 -10.34
N VAL A 202 -8.42 12.85 -11.47
CA VAL A 202 -8.97 14.22 -11.61
C VAL A 202 -10.17 14.48 -10.70
N LEU A 203 -10.97 13.47 -10.33
CA LEU A 203 -12.08 13.62 -9.39
C LEU A 203 -11.59 14.06 -7.99
N GLN A 204 -10.46 13.51 -7.53
CA GLN A 204 -9.79 13.92 -6.29
C GLN A 204 -9.08 15.28 -6.42
N GLN A 205 -8.81 15.74 -7.66
CA GLN A 205 -8.26 17.07 -7.91
C GLN A 205 -9.31 18.19 -7.84
N GLN A 206 -10.63 17.87 -7.85
CA GLN A 206 -11.69 18.87 -7.73
C GLN A 206 -11.68 19.57 -6.36
N GLU A 207 -11.33 18.86 -5.28
CA GLU A 207 -11.05 19.47 -3.95
C GLU A 207 -10.02 20.60 -4.07
N LYS A 208 -8.93 20.32 -4.78
CA LYS A 208 -7.84 21.28 -4.97
C LYS A 208 -8.26 22.45 -5.86
N GLN A 209 -9.17 22.23 -6.80
CA GLN A 209 -9.68 23.28 -7.69
C GLN A 209 -10.62 24.26 -6.97
N GLN A 210 -11.51 23.79 -6.09
CA GLN A 210 -12.36 24.69 -5.28
C GLN A 210 -11.54 25.60 -4.36
N ILE A 211 -10.52 25.05 -3.70
CA ILE A 211 -9.60 25.85 -2.89
C ILE A 211 -8.79 26.82 -3.77
N SER A 212 -8.36 26.41 -4.97
CA SER A 212 -7.63 27.31 -5.88
C SER A 212 -8.46 28.46 -6.45
N ASN A 213 -9.79 28.32 -6.47
CA ASN A 213 -10.72 29.37 -6.87
C ASN A 213 -11.30 30.16 -5.69
N PHE A 214 -10.84 29.91 -4.46
CA PHE A 214 -11.34 30.53 -3.24
C PHE A 214 -11.40 32.07 -3.34
N ASP A 215 -10.32 32.69 -3.84
CA ASP A 215 -10.23 34.15 -3.97
C ASP A 215 -11.25 34.75 -4.95
N ASN A 216 -11.82 33.94 -5.86
CA ASN A 216 -12.82 34.34 -6.85
C ASN A 216 -14.27 34.09 -6.38
N LEU A 217 -14.47 33.44 -5.22
CA LEU A 217 -15.79 33.20 -4.66
C LEU A 217 -16.35 34.46 -3.98
N ASP A 218 -17.67 34.50 -3.79
CA ASP A 218 -18.30 35.55 -3.00
C ASP A 218 -17.89 35.46 -1.52
N SER A 219 -18.04 36.58 -0.81
CA SER A 219 -17.60 36.69 0.58
C SER A 219 -18.31 35.73 1.54
N THR A 220 -19.53 35.29 1.24
CA THR A 220 -20.26 34.33 2.08
C THR A 220 -19.71 32.93 1.86
N SER A 221 -19.52 32.51 0.60
CA SER A 221 -18.87 31.24 0.25
C SER A 221 -17.48 31.10 0.88
N GLN A 222 -16.66 32.16 0.83
CA GLN A 222 -15.34 32.16 1.48
C GLN A 222 -15.42 31.94 3.00
N LYS A 223 -16.36 32.61 3.68
CA LYS A 223 -16.58 32.40 5.12
C LYS A 223 -17.06 30.99 5.43
N ILE A 224 -17.98 30.45 4.63
CA ILE A 224 -18.47 29.07 4.78
C ILE A 224 -17.31 28.07 4.67
N ILE A 225 -16.46 28.22 3.65
CA ILE A 225 -15.28 27.36 3.47
C ILE A 225 -14.35 27.45 4.68
N ASN A 226 -14.05 28.67 5.16
CA ASN A 226 -13.19 28.84 6.34
C ASN A 226 -13.79 28.17 7.57
N ILE A 227 -15.10 28.31 7.80
CA ILE A 227 -15.79 27.65 8.93
C ILE A 227 -15.68 26.11 8.79
N ILE A 228 -15.88 25.58 7.59
CA ILE A 228 -15.77 24.15 7.32
C ILE A 228 -14.36 23.65 7.62
N GLU A 229 -13.32 24.29 7.07
CA GLU A 229 -11.93 23.86 7.23
C GLU A 229 -11.43 24.01 8.68
N GLU A 230 -11.80 25.09 9.37
CA GLU A 230 -11.27 25.39 10.72
C GLU A 230 -12.01 24.65 11.84
N TYR A 231 -13.33 24.43 11.72
CA TYR A 231 -14.15 23.94 12.83
C TYR A 231 -14.82 22.59 12.55
N ILE A 232 -15.26 22.34 11.33
CA ILE A 232 -16.09 21.15 11.01
C ILE A 232 -15.21 19.98 10.59
N LYS A 233 -14.31 20.21 9.65
CA LYS A 233 -13.44 19.19 9.05
C LYS A 233 -12.57 18.47 10.08
N PRO A 234 -11.99 19.13 11.12
CA PRO A 234 -11.23 18.43 12.15
C PRO A 234 -12.09 17.42 12.94
N ALA A 235 -13.35 17.76 13.22
CA ALA A 235 -14.27 16.85 13.91
C ALA A 235 -14.64 15.65 13.02
N VAL A 236 -14.92 15.91 11.75
CA VAL A 236 -15.24 14.89 10.75
C VAL A 236 -14.05 13.94 10.50
N ALA A 237 -12.82 14.46 10.43
CA ALA A 237 -11.61 13.67 10.28
C ALA A 237 -11.32 12.81 11.54
N SER A 238 -11.63 13.34 12.73
CA SER A 238 -11.57 12.55 13.96
C SER A 238 -12.47 11.32 13.87
N ASP A 239 -13.67 11.46 13.31
CA ASP A 239 -14.63 10.37 13.08
C ASP A 239 -14.29 9.48 11.88
N GLY A 240 -13.21 9.79 11.15
CA GLY A 240 -12.70 8.98 10.03
C GLY A 240 -13.37 9.27 8.69
N GLY A 241 -13.94 10.47 8.51
CA GLY A 241 -14.50 10.94 7.24
C GLY A 241 -13.85 12.23 6.76
N ASN A 242 -14.40 12.79 5.69
CA ASN A 242 -14.06 14.11 5.19
C ASN A 242 -15.33 14.87 4.79
N ILE A 243 -15.23 16.20 4.76
CA ILE A 243 -16.27 17.10 4.31
C ILE A 243 -15.68 18.14 3.36
N LEU A 244 -16.41 18.37 2.27
CA LEU A 244 -16.05 19.36 1.27
C LEU A 244 -17.19 20.32 1.03
N PHE A 245 -16.85 21.59 0.87
CA PHE A 245 -17.76 22.58 0.34
C PHE A 245 -18.01 22.28 -1.15
N ASP A 246 -19.27 22.18 -1.58
CA ASP A 246 -19.62 22.04 -3.00
C ASP A 246 -19.99 23.40 -3.59
N SER A 247 -21.02 24.03 -3.03
CA SER A 247 -21.56 25.28 -3.53
C SER A 247 -22.42 25.99 -2.49
N TYR A 248 -22.64 27.28 -2.71
CA TYR A 248 -23.59 28.09 -1.96
C TYR A 248 -24.44 28.89 -2.94
N THR A 249 -25.74 28.96 -2.68
CA THR A 249 -26.71 29.71 -3.49
C THR A 249 -27.34 30.79 -2.61
N GLU A 250 -27.21 32.05 -3.01
CA GLU A 250 -27.62 33.22 -2.21
C GLU A 250 -29.15 33.37 -2.18
N GLU A 251 -29.85 33.00 -3.26
CA GLU A 251 -31.31 33.16 -3.36
C GLU A 251 -32.09 32.28 -2.38
N ASP A 252 -31.59 31.08 -2.08
CA ASP A 252 -32.22 30.11 -1.18
C ASP A 252 -31.39 29.84 0.09
N LYS A 253 -30.30 30.59 0.29
CA LYS A 253 -29.36 30.45 1.42
C LYS A 253 -28.88 29.02 1.61
N LYS A 254 -28.75 28.26 0.52
CA LYS A 254 -28.48 26.83 0.57
C LYS A 254 -27.00 26.54 0.38
N VAL A 255 -26.42 25.82 1.34
CA VAL A 255 -25.03 25.32 1.32
C VAL A 255 -25.06 23.85 0.96
N LYS A 256 -24.37 23.47 -0.11
CA LYS A 256 -24.13 22.07 -0.47
C LYS A 256 -22.75 21.64 0.00
N VAL A 257 -22.69 20.46 0.60
CA VAL A 257 -21.44 19.83 1.02
C VAL A 257 -21.38 18.38 0.53
N VAL A 258 -20.18 17.88 0.28
CA VAL A 258 -19.92 16.47 -0.04
C VAL A 258 -19.33 15.80 1.19
N LEU A 259 -19.90 14.67 1.60
CA LEU A 259 -19.43 13.86 2.72
C LEU A 259 -18.74 12.59 2.21
N GLN A 260 -17.58 12.28 2.77
CA GLN A 260 -16.73 11.16 2.36
C GLN A 260 -16.34 10.28 3.56
N GLY A 261 -15.90 9.06 3.27
CA GLY A 261 -15.45 8.09 4.28
C GLY A 261 -16.54 7.77 5.31
N ALA A 262 -16.20 7.80 6.60
CA ALA A 262 -17.14 7.43 7.67
C ALA A 262 -18.43 8.28 7.71
N CYS A 263 -18.40 9.50 7.17
CA CYS A 263 -19.55 10.41 7.16
C CYS A 263 -20.55 10.12 6.03
N SER A 264 -20.20 9.26 5.07
CA SER A 264 -21.03 8.88 3.93
C SER A 264 -21.87 7.62 4.21
N GLY A 265 -23.02 7.51 3.55
CA GLY A 265 -23.74 6.24 3.40
C GLY A 265 -24.54 5.71 4.62
N CYS A 266 -24.62 6.44 5.73
CA CYS A 266 -25.45 6.09 6.89
C CYS A 266 -26.50 7.18 7.17
N PRO A 267 -27.81 6.94 6.93
CA PRO A 267 -28.84 7.97 7.04
C PRO A 267 -28.90 8.68 8.40
N SER A 268 -28.67 7.95 9.50
CA SER A 268 -28.67 8.53 10.85
C SER A 268 -27.48 9.44 11.10
N SER A 269 -26.28 9.03 10.63
CA SER A 269 -25.05 9.81 10.77
C SER A 269 -25.08 11.03 9.88
N THR A 270 -25.52 10.89 8.62
CA THR A 270 -25.67 12.01 7.68
C THR A 270 -26.68 13.04 8.16
N PHE A 271 -27.84 12.63 8.72
CA PHE A 271 -28.82 13.58 9.25
C PHE A 271 -28.28 14.37 10.45
N THR A 272 -27.62 13.68 11.39
CA THR A 272 -27.07 14.32 12.59
C THR A 272 -25.95 15.28 12.23
N LEU A 273 -25.02 14.86 11.37
CA LEU A 273 -23.91 15.68 10.93
C LEU A 273 -24.41 16.90 10.13
N LYS A 274 -25.35 16.70 9.21
CA LYS A 274 -26.00 17.78 8.46
C LYS A 274 -26.57 18.85 9.39
N ASN A 275 -27.33 18.46 10.42
CA ASN A 275 -27.91 19.40 11.36
C ASN A 275 -26.82 20.12 12.19
N GLY A 276 -25.75 19.42 12.55
CA GLY A 276 -24.59 20.01 13.23
C GLY A 276 -23.91 21.08 12.37
N ILE A 277 -23.66 20.78 11.10
CA ILE A 277 -23.09 21.73 10.12
C ILE A 277 -24.02 22.93 9.96
N GLU A 278 -25.31 22.70 9.75
CA GLU A 278 -26.29 23.78 9.54
C GLU A 278 -26.35 24.72 10.74
N ASN A 279 -26.45 24.19 11.96
CA ASN A 279 -26.49 25.01 13.17
C ASN A 279 -25.20 25.83 13.35
N MET A 280 -24.04 25.23 13.09
CA MET A 280 -22.76 25.92 13.20
C MET A 280 -22.63 27.06 12.18
N LEU A 281 -23.04 26.82 10.93
CA LEU A 281 -23.05 27.86 9.91
C LEU A 281 -24.01 28.99 10.26
N LYS A 282 -25.23 28.68 10.74
CA LYS A 282 -26.19 29.70 11.20
C LYS A 282 -25.64 30.57 12.33
N GLU A 283 -24.97 29.94 13.30
CA GLU A 283 -24.38 30.65 14.43
C GLU A 283 -23.22 31.54 14.00
N MET A 284 -22.26 30.99 13.24
CA MET A 284 -21.02 31.66 12.83
C MET A 284 -21.26 32.76 11.79
N LEU A 285 -22.28 32.63 10.94
CA LEU A 285 -22.63 33.62 9.93
C LEU A 285 -23.72 34.59 10.40
N HIS A 286 -24.30 34.34 11.58
CA HIS A 286 -25.43 35.10 12.13
C HIS A 286 -26.64 35.18 11.18
N ASP A 287 -26.88 34.11 10.41
CA ASP A 287 -27.96 34.01 9.42
C ASP A 287 -28.77 32.74 9.69
N GLN A 288 -30.02 32.89 10.12
CA GLN A 288 -30.89 31.76 10.51
C GLN A 288 -31.59 31.09 9.32
N GLU A 289 -31.52 31.70 8.13
CA GLU A 289 -32.15 31.19 6.91
C GLU A 289 -31.26 30.16 6.20
N ILE A 290 -29.99 30.03 6.61
CA ILE A 290 -29.05 29.06 6.03
C ILE A 290 -29.59 27.64 6.16
N THR A 291 -29.58 26.90 5.05
CA THR A 291 -29.88 25.47 5.05
C THR A 291 -28.74 24.69 4.45
N VAL A 292 -28.54 23.45 4.90
CA VAL A 292 -27.49 22.57 4.37
C VAL A 292 -28.11 21.45 3.55
N GLU A 293 -27.42 21.01 2.51
CA GLU A 293 -27.66 19.77 1.79
C GLU A 293 -26.37 18.97 1.72
N ALA A 294 -26.40 17.74 2.22
CA ALA A 294 -25.27 16.83 2.22
C ALA A 294 -25.42 15.82 1.07
N LEU A 295 -24.41 15.78 0.21
CA LEU A 295 -24.27 14.81 -0.88
C LEU A 295 -23.33 13.69 -0.40
N ASN A 296 -23.62 12.46 -0.79
CA ASN A 296 -22.68 11.36 -0.58
C ASN A 296 -21.60 11.46 -1.67
N GLY A 297 -20.37 11.73 -1.24
CA GLY A 297 -19.16 11.67 -2.06
C GLY A 297 -18.94 10.30 -2.61
#